data_AF-A0A7V3IVZ8-F1
#
_entry.id   AF-A0A7V3IVZ8-F1
#
_cell.length_a   1.000
_cell.length_b   1.000
_cell.length_c   1.000
_cell.angle_alpha   90.00
_cell.angle_beta   90.00
_cell.angle_gamma   90.00
#
_symmetry.space_group_name_H-M   'P 1'
#
loop_
_entity.id
_entity.type
_entity.pdbx_description
1 polymer ?
#
loop_
_entity_poly.entity_id
_entity_poly.type
_entity_poly.pdbx_seq_one_letter_code
_entity_poly.pdbx_strand_id
1 'polypeptide(L)'
;MSSEHATEQVPLAEIREGDMLQDPSSGKWIKVTQTSDYTVSVTHRCSDGERTVIEAYRVYYGDGGEEIDSRTVAGLVNRQVRE
;
A
#
# COMPACT_ATOMS: atom_id res chain seq x y z
N MET A 1 26.25 -11.35 15.81
CA MET A 1 25.93 -10.06 15.18
C MET A 1 24.48 -10.18 14.72
N SER A 2 23.55 -9.58 15.45
CA SER A 2 22.16 -9.50 15.02
C SER A 2 22.10 -8.40 13.97
N SER A 3 21.74 -8.74 12.73
CA SER A 3 21.41 -7.72 11.73
C SER A 3 20.12 -7.08 12.19
N GLU A 4 20.20 -5.94 12.88
CA GLU A 4 19.03 -5.10 13.08
C GLU A 4 18.65 -4.53 11.71
N HIS A 5 17.41 -4.75 11.31
CA HIS A 5 16.90 -4.16 10.08
C HIS A 5 16.29 -2.82 10.44
N ALA A 6 16.88 -1.74 9.94
CA ALA A 6 16.31 -0.42 10.10
C ALA A 6 14.98 -0.32 9.34
N THR A 7 14.06 0.48 9.87
CA THR A 7 12.75 0.76 9.28
C THR A 7 12.59 2.24 9.06
N GLU A 8 11.87 2.61 8.00
CA GLU A 8 11.50 3.99 7.71
C GLU A 8 10.01 4.09 7.38
N GLN A 9 9.44 5.25 7.62
CA GLN A 9 8.06 5.56 7.22
C GLN A 9 8.04 6.30 5.90
N VAL A 10 7.37 5.73 4.90
CA VAL A 10 7.25 6.31 3.56
C VAL A 10 5.79 6.32 3.11
N PRO A 11 5.40 7.23 2.20
CA PRO A 11 4.13 7.12 1.50
C PRO A 11 4.05 5.78 0.78
N LEU A 12 2.88 5.14 0.81
CA LEU A 12 2.69 3.84 0.17
C LEU A 12 3.07 3.87 -1.32
N ALA A 13 2.84 5.00 -2.01
CA ALA A 13 3.21 5.20 -3.42
C ALA A 13 4.72 5.09 -3.71
N GLU A 14 5.58 5.19 -2.69
CA GLU A 14 7.04 5.04 -2.82
C GLU A 14 7.51 3.58 -2.74
N ILE A 15 6.62 2.66 -2.34
CA ILE A 15 6.92 1.23 -2.27
C ILE A 15 7.06 0.64 -3.67
N ARG A 16 8.08 -0.19 -3.84
CA ARG A 16 8.40 -0.86 -5.11
C ARG A 16 8.50 -2.37 -4.94
N GLU A 17 8.45 -3.07 -6.06
CA GLU A 17 8.75 -4.50 -6.10
C GLU A 17 10.15 -4.77 -5.54
N GLY A 18 10.26 -5.76 -4.66
CA GLY A 18 11.46 -6.11 -3.91
C GLY A 18 11.52 -5.50 -2.51
N ASP A 19 10.75 -4.43 -2.23
CA ASP A 19 10.71 -3.82 -0.90
C ASP A 19 10.04 -4.76 0.11
N MET A 20 10.52 -4.71 1.35
CA MET A 20 9.83 -5.30 2.49
C MET A 20 8.89 -4.24 3.05
N LEU A 21 7.59 -4.50 2.94
CA LEU A 21 6.51 -3.63 3.40
C LEU A 21 5.82 -4.25 4.60
N GLN A 22 5.65 -3.50 5.67
CA GLN A 22 4.80 -3.93 6.78
C GLN A 22 3.33 -3.64 6.44
N ASP A 23 2.50 -4.69 6.42
CA ASP A 23 1.06 -4.58 6.30
C ASP A 23 0.48 -3.85 7.53
N PRO A 24 -0.12 -2.67 7.37
CA PRO A 24 -0.69 -1.93 8.49
C PRO A 24 -1.85 -2.64 9.18
N SER A 25 -2.53 -3.57 8.49
CA SER A 25 -3.70 -4.28 9.01
C SER A 25 -3.31 -5.50 9.85
N SER A 26 -2.34 -6.29 9.40
CA SER A 26 -1.91 -7.51 10.07
C SER A 26 -0.61 -7.36 10.87
N GLY A 27 0.14 -6.27 10.67
CA GLY A 27 1.46 -6.04 11.24
C GLY A 27 2.56 -6.93 10.65
N LYS A 28 2.24 -7.81 9.70
CA LYS A 28 3.18 -8.72 9.07
C LYS A 28 4.05 -8.00 8.05
N TRP A 29 5.27 -8.49 7.88
CA TRP A 29 6.14 -8.05 6.80
C TRP A 29 5.92 -8.92 5.58
N ILE A 30 5.70 -8.28 4.43
CA ILE A 30 5.59 -8.94 3.14
C ILE A 30 6.73 -8.46 2.24
N LYS A 31 7.24 -9.33 1.38
CA LYS A 31 8.06 -8.88 0.27
C LYS A 31 7.15 -8.55 -0.90
N VAL A 32 7.16 -7.30 -1.34
CA VAL A 32 6.36 -6.90 -2.49
C VAL A 32 6.93 -7.58 -3.73
N THR A 33 6.15 -8.42 -4.38
CA THR A 33 6.54 -9.15 -5.60
C THR A 33 5.95 -8.53 -6.86
N GLN A 34 4.82 -7.85 -6.72
CA GLN A 34 4.13 -7.19 -7.83
C GLN A 34 3.37 -5.96 -7.34
N THR A 35 3.28 -4.96 -8.20
CA THR A 35 2.34 -3.83 -8.02
C THR A 35 1.39 -3.71 -9.21
N SER A 36 0.12 -3.39 -8.94
CA SER A 36 -0.89 -3.18 -9.99
C SER A 36 -1.67 -1.91 -9.74
N ASP A 37 -1.76 -1.05 -10.77
CA ASP A 37 -2.54 0.18 -10.75
C ASP A 37 -3.95 -0.06 -11.32
N TYR A 38 -4.96 0.42 -10.61
CA TYR A 38 -6.37 0.28 -10.94
C TYR A 38 -7.07 1.64 -10.92
N THR A 39 -8.19 1.70 -11.62
CA THR A 39 -9.12 2.82 -11.56
C THR A 39 -10.53 2.30 -11.35
N VAL A 40 -11.29 2.94 -10.47
CA VAL A 40 -12.71 2.64 -10.24
C VAL A 40 -13.53 3.91 -10.41
N SER A 41 -14.70 3.79 -11.05
CA SER A 41 -15.69 4.86 -11.08
C SER A 41 -16.52 4.80 -9.80
N VAL A 42 -16.48 5.87 -9.00
CA VAL A 42 -17.21 5.98 -7.73
C VAL A 42 -18.21 7.10 -7.86
N THR A 43 -19.48 6.81 -7.58
CA THR A 43 -20.53 7.83 -7.52
C THR A 43 -20.70 8.28 -6.07
N HIS A 44 -20.31 9.51 -5.79
CA HIS A 44 -20.51 10.17 -4.51
C HIS A 44 -21.85 10.90 -4.51
N ARG A 45 -22.63 10.70 -3.45
CA ARG A 45 -23.83 11.50 -3.22
C ARG A 45 -23.47 12.72 -2.39
N CYS A 46 -23.43 13.88 -3.03
CA CYS A 46 -23.17 15.17 -2.41
C CYS A 46 -24.50 15.90 -2.12
N SER A 47 -24.45 16.97 -1.32
CA SER A 47 -25.62 17.79 -1.00
C SER A 47 -26.23 18.50 -2.22
N ASP A 48 -25.45 18.68 -3.29
CA ASP A 48 -25.84 19.31 -4.55
C ASP A 48 -26.14 18.32 -5.69
N GLY A 49 -26.11 17.01 -5.41
CA GLY A 49 -26.41 15.96 -6.38
C GLY A 49 -25.44 14.79 -6.36
N GLU A 50 -25.58 13.90 -7.33
CA GLU A 50 -24.64 12.80 -7.53
C GLU A 50 -23.47 13.23 -8.41
N ARG A 51 -22.25 12.89 -7.99
CA ARG A 51 -21.02 13.16 -8.73
C ARG A 51 -20.27 11.86 -8.92
N THR A 52 -20.09 11.45 -10.17
CA THR A 52 -19.22 10.32 -10.52
C THR A 52 -17.80 10.81 -10.72
N VAL A 53 -16.86 10.23 -9.98
CA VAL A 53 -15.42 10.50 -10.08
C VAL A 53 -14.68 9.21 -10.42
N ILE A 54 -13.55 9.34 -11.10
CA ILE A 54 -12.63 8.22 -11.34
C ILE A 54 -11.55 8.28 -10.26
N GLU A 55 -11.49 7.26 -9.42
CA GLU A 55 -10.49 7.13 -8.36
C GLU A 55 -9.44 6.10 -8.78
N ALA A 56 -8.16 6.48 -8.70
CA ALA A 56 -7.04 5.56 -8.93
C ALA A 56 -6.57 4.98 -7.60
N TYR A 57 -6.20 3.69 -7.62
CA TYR A 57 -5.62 3.01 -6.48
C TYR A 57 -4.61 1.95 -6.94
N ARG A 58 -3.66 1.62 -6.08
CA ARG A 58 -2.67 0.57 -6.31
C ARG A 58 -2.85 -0.59 -5.34
N VAL A 59 -2.60 -1.81 -5.81
CA VAL A 59 -2.51 -3.02 -4.97
C VAL A 59 -1.07 -3.53 -4.96
N TYR A 60 -0.58 -3.92 -3.78
CA TYR A 60 0.74 -4.49 -3.55
C TYR A 60 0.60 -5.96 -3.19
N TYR A 61 1.21 -6.85 -3.96
CA TYR A 61 1.13 -8.30 -3.78
C TYR A 61 2.36 -8.82 -3.04
N GLY A 62 2.14 -9.53 -1.95
CA GLY A 62 3.16 -10.17 -1.13
C GLY A 62 3.62 -11.51 -1.70
N ASP A 63 4.80 -11.96 -1.26
CA ASP A 63 5.37 -13.26 -1.59
C ASP A 63 4.62 -14.45 -0.96
N GLY A 64 3.80 -14.21 0.06
CA GLY A 64 2.89 -15.19 0.66
C GLY A 64 1.48 -15.20 0.08
N GLY A 65 1.21 -14.40 -0.98
CA GLY A 65 -0.12 -14.23 -1.56
C GLY A 65 -0.98 -13.17 -0.86
N GLU A 66 -0.40 -12.37 0.03
CA GLU A 66 -1.06 -11.22 0.64
C GLU A 66 -1.31 -10.11 -0.39
N GLU A 67 -2.36 -9.31 -0.14
CA GLU A 67 -2.69 -8.16 -0.96
C GLU A 67 -2.92 -6.95 -0.05
N ILE A 68 -2.23 -5.84 -0.34
CA ILE A 68 -2.45 -4.57 0.34
C ILE A 68 -3.06 -3.60 -0.67
N ASP A 69 -4.34 -3.28 -0.48
CA ASP A 69 -5.03 -2.25 -1.24
C ASP A 69 -4.69 -0.87 -0.66
N SER A 70 -4.15 0.02 -1.49
CA SER A 70 -3.80 1.39 -1.05
C SER A 70 -4.95 2.18 -0.44
N ARG A 71 -6.20 1.84 -0.74
CA ARG A 71 -7.39 2.49 -0.17
C ARG A 71 -7.62 2.14 1.30
N THR A 72 -7.07 1.02 1.79
CA THR A 72 -7.21 0.58 3.18
C THR A 72 -6.07 1.07 4.07
N VAL A 73 -5.06 1.72 3.48
CA VAL A 73 -3.88 2.21 4.17
C VAL A 73 -4.04 3.70 4.48
N ALA A 74 -3.94 4.05 5.76
CA ALA A 74 -3.97 5.44 6.21
C ALA A 74 -2.54 5.99 6.38
N GLY A 75 -2.15 6.91 5.50
CA GLY A 75 -0.92 7.70 5.67
C GLY A 75 0.36 6.98 5.24
N LEU A 76 1.29 6.81 6.17
CA LEU A 76 2.63 6.26 5.92
C LEU A 76 2.68 4.78 6.27
N VAL A 77 3.54 4.05 5.57
CA VAL A 77 3.81 2.63 5.81
C VAL A 77 5.26 2.42 6.20
N ASN A 78 5.51 1.36 7.00
CA ASN A 78 6.87 1.00 7.36
C ASN A 78 7.49 0.19 6.21
N ARG A 79 8.63 0.66 5.70
CA ARG A 79 9.50 -0.07 4.78
C ARG A 79 10.77 -0.49 5.51
N GLN A 80 11.26 -1.70 5.26
CA GLN A 80 12.56 -2.14 5.75
C GLN A 80 13.68 -1.60 4.86
N VAL A 81 14.71 -1.02 5.47
CA VAL A 81 15.93 -0.58 4.78
C VAL A 81 17.12 -1.43 5.22
N ARG A 82 18.09 -1.60 4.32
CA ARG A 82 19.40 -2.17 4.69
C ARG A 82 20.26 -1.03 5.22
N GLU A 83 20.86 -1.24 6.38
CA GLU A 83 21.91 -0.37 6.94
C GLU A 83 23.19 -0.42 6.08
#